data_AF-R7HHA0-F1
#
_entry.id   AF-R7HHA0-F1
#
_cell.length_a   1.000
_cell.length_b   1.000
_cell.length_c   1.000
_cell.angle_alpha   90.00
_cell.angle_beta   90.00
_cell.angle_gamma   90.00
#
_symmetry.space_group_name_H-M   'P 1'
#
loop_
_entity.id
_entity.type
_entity.pdbx_description
1 polymer ?
#
loop_
_entity_poly.entity_id
_entity_poly.type
_entity_poly.pdbx_seq_one_letter_code
_entity_poly.pdbx_strand_id
1 'polypeptide(L)'
;MHYNDFVYHLFLHKDLDEYLIKYKKFIITNFQRLIREKILVSFNNIDYVFNYYDDFYYKFFIAKIINEENIRVEYLLKIEYNKVCDYSKDKYLYDAILSLNEDINKLKLIDLVLDKKLKSKIYMSLKNKELIKKNIKNLTHEDALSFLLSLSDEEKIEYINKGYYVPILICSLSIENFYKEFGLISDTNKLECIDKIEIPSVKFEILSEYKNLFTKEALNAYMSRIYVDTFDKNVREKIQRFLNNEAFDTIVYSNTSLNKQKDLNGLNPLIYDLNLAKNYSIGLELETSHKDYLMFLNLYRILSDWTLKNETTVTNGVEINSNIMHYNKKSLRQLLYVCNFLNDYGFKINDECSNHIHIGFDAFNSVREVKTLLELFANNENIFYMMANEKETPLRKYYASYARPISVYLENAIYLHKLSDTKDLFDFMYELNCCQEDRLVAINFSNVFSFRKNTVEFRMSNGQTKYEEILLNIVLYLKLVDTAIKHKKIDPKLFNYITDINVPEEERKSLILRLLFKDNQTLIDKFNERYETNNEINSKLQRTIHYNRQVRF
;
A
#
# COMPACT_ATOMS: atom_id res chain seq x y z
N MET A 1 42.23 25.78 39.26
CA MET A 1 42.46 24.36 38.91
C MET A 1 41.89 24.14 37.53
N HIS A 2 42.70 23.74 36.55
CA HIS A 2 42.18 23.36 35.24
C HIS A 2 41.80 21.87 35.23
N TYR A 3 40.85 21.51 34.36
CA TYR A 3 40.33 20.14 34.29
C TYR A 3 41.40 19.10 33.96
N ASN A 4 42.26 19.38 32.98
CA ASN A 4 43.29 18.44 32.56
C ASN A 4 44.34 18.22 33.66
N ASP A 5 44.71 19.28 34.39
CA ASP A 5 45.63 19.19 35.52
C ASP A 5 45.04 18.34 36.64
N PHE A 6 43.73 18.48 36.87
CA PHE A 6 43.01 17.69 37.86
C PHE A 6 43.01 16.20 37.51
N VAL A 7 42.61 15.86 36.29
CA VAL A 7 42.58 14.47 35.82
C VAL A 7 43.98 13.86 35.79
N TYR A 8 44.98 14.59 35.29
CA TYR A 8 46.37 14.14 35.27
C TYR A 8 46.88 13.80 36.68
N HIS A 9 46.54 14.62 37.68
CA HIS A 9 46.94 14.34 39.05
C HIS A 9 46.31 13.05 39.60
N LEU A 10 45.07 12.73 39.24
CA LEU A 10 44.44 11.47 39.64
C LEU A 10 45.18 10.25 39.08
N PHE A 11 45.76 10.34 37.88
CA PHE A 11 46.57 9.28 37.29
C PHE A 11 47.98 9.15 37.92
N LEU A 12 48.47 10.18 38.62
CA LEU A 12 49.77 10.13 39.29
C LEU A 12 49.72 9.40 40.63
N HIS A 13 48.54 9.21 41.22
CA HIS A 13 48.31 8.53 42.51
C HIS A 13 49.12 9.07 43.71
N LYS A 14 49.60 10.32 43.67
CA LYS A 14 50.33 10.96 44.77
C LYS A 14 49.40 11.84 45.61
N ASP A 15 49.47 11.74 46.93
CA ASP A 15 48.72 12.57 47.90
C ASP A 15 47.21 12.66 47.59
N LEU A 16 46.66 11.57 47.04
CA LEU A 16 45.36 11.53 46.39
C LEU A 16 44.21 11.91 47.34
N ASP A 17 44.24 11.39 48.57
CA ASP A 17 43.20 11.59 49.57
C ASP A 17 43.06 13.10 49.92
N GLU A 18 44.18 13.77 50.22
CA GLU A 18 44.21 15.22 50.49
C GLU A 18 43.82 16.03 49.26
N TYR A 19 44.24 15.60 48.07
CA TYR A 19 43.95 16.26 46.82
C TYR A 19 42.43 16.30 46.53
N LEU A 20 41.76 15.15 46.63
CA LEU A 20 40.31 15.03 46.40
C LEU A 20 39.50 15.87 47.39
N ILE A 21 39.95 15.93 48.65
CA ILE A 21 39.36 16.77 49.71
C ILE A 21 39.51 18.26 49.40
N LYS A 22 40.72 18.68 49.01
CA LYS A 22 41.03 20.07 48.66
C LYS A 22 40.17 20.57 47.51
N TYR A 23 39.89 19.71 46.53
CA TYR A 23 39.18 20.05 45.30
C TYR A 23 37.73 19.56 45.23
N LYS A 24 37.09 19.25 46.37
CA LYS A 24 35.67 18.81 46.45
C LYS A 24 34.67 19.63 45.62
N LYS A 25 34.75 20.96 45.65
CA LYS A 25 33.86 21.85 44.88
C LYS A 25 34.11 21.71 43.37
N PHE A 26 35.36 21.52 42.98
CA PHE A 26 35.74 21.30 41.58
C PHE A 26 35.13 20.01 41.03
N ILE A 27 35.12 18.94 41.84
CA ILE A 27 34.51 17.66 41.49
C ILE A 27 33.03 17.83 41.17
N ILE A 28 32.28 18.55 42.01
CA ILE A 28 30.84 18.79 41.81
C ILE A 28 30.59 19.60 40.54
N THR A 29 31.28 20.73 40.38
CA THR A 29 31.11 21.60 39.18
C THR A 29 31.47 20.89 37.89
N ASN A 30 32.39 19.92 37.92
CA ASN A 30 32.84 19.17 36.73
C ASN A 30 32.33 17.73 36.67
N PHE A 31 31.36 17.36 37.52
CA PHE A 31 30.96 15.98 37.75
C PHE A 31 30.64 15.22 36.45
N GLN A 32 29.78 15.79 35.60
CA GLN A 32 29.34 15.16 34.35
C GLN A 32 30.49 14.82 33.40
N ARG A 33 31.59 15.57 33.46
CA ARG A 33 32.78 15.36 32.65
C ARG A 33 33.68 14.32 33.32
N LEU A 34 33.89 14.46 34.62
CA LEU A 34 34.71 13.54 35.44
C LEU A 34 34.18 12.10 35.45
N ILE A 35 32.87 11.88 35.52
CA ILE A 35 32.30 10.52 35.54
C ILE A 35 32.45 9.77 34.20
N ARG A 36 32.86 10.45 33.12
CA ARG A 36 33.15 9.80 31.84
C ARG A 36 34.60 9.31 31.76
N GLU A 37 35.45 9.77 32.66
CA GLU A 37 36.85 9.35 32.73
C GLU A 37 36.94 7.93 33.30
N LYS A 38 37.82 7.10 32.72
CA LYS A 38 38.11 5.74 33.20
C LYS A 38 39.24 5.76 34.23
N ILE A 39 38.99 6.42 35.36
CA ILE A 39 39.97 6.60 36.44
C ILE A 39 39.68 5.59 37.54
N LEU A 40 40.67 4.78 37.89
CA LEU A 40 40.63 3.83 38.99
C LEU A 40 41.83 4.06 39.91
N VAL A 41 41.57 4.24 41.20
CA VAL A 41 42.57 4.64 42.20
C VAL A 41 42.43 3.84 43.48
N SER A 42 43.55 3.66 44.18
CA SER A 42 43.59 3.11 45.54
C SER A 42 43.73 4.25 46.54
N PHE A 43 42.97 4.18 47.63
CA PHE A 43 42.95 5.21 48.67
C PHE A 43 43.75 4.75 49.88
N ASN A 44 44.39 5.68 50.58
CA ASN A 44 45.03 5.37 51.86
C ASN A 44 43.99 5.25 52.98
N ASN A 45 42.98 6.12 52.96
CA ASN A 45 41.85 6.10 53.89
C ASN A 45 40.54 6.52 53.19
N ILE A 46 39.89 5.55 52.52
CA ILE A 46 38.65 5.79 51.76
C ILE A 46 37.50 6.29 52.66
N ASP A 47 37.37 5.80 53.90
CA ASP A 47 36.32 6.25 54.81
C ASP A 47 36.46 7.74 55.15
N TYR A 48 37.69 8.21 55.33
CA TYR A 48 37.96 9.62 55.56
C TYR A 48 37.58 10.47 54.35
N VAL A 49 38.02 10.08 53.15
CA VAL A 49 37.75 10.85 51.92
C VAL A 49 36.25 10.84 51.58
N PHE A 50 35.60 9.68 51.61
CA PHE A 50 34.19 9.54 51.26
C PHE A 50 33.25 10.31 52.19
N ASN A 51 33.55 10.33 53.49
CA ASN A 51 32.72 11.03 54.48
C ASN A 51 33.10 12.51 54.66
N TYR A 52 34.18 12.98 54.03
CA TYR A 52 34.65 14.35 54.20
C TYR A 52 33.63 15.40 53.74
N TYR A 53 32.87 15.11 52.67
CA TYR A 53 31.87 16.03 52.14
C TYR A 53 30.56 15.35 51.80
N ASP A 54 29.49 15.79 52.47
CA ASP A 54 28.16 15.22 52.31
C ASP A 54 27.41 15.81 51.10
N ASP A 55 27.91 15.48 49.91
CA ASP A 55 27.29 15.83 48.63
C ASP A 55 27.22 14.60 47.72
N PHE A 56 26.09 14.42 47.04
CA PHE A 56 25.84 13.27 46.18
C PHE A 56 26.89 13.11 45.07
N TYR A 57 27.18 14.20 44.34
CA TYR A 57 28.08 14.14 43.19
C TYR A 57 29.52 13.88 43.62
N TYR A 58 29.93 14.46 44.75
CA TYR A 58 31.21 14.16 45.37
C TYR A 58 31.29 12.68 45.77
N LYS A 59 30.38 12.19 46.61
CA LYS A 59 30.38 10.81 47.10
C LYS A 59 30.29 9.80 45.96
N PHE A 60 29.45 10.05 44.96
CA PHE A 60 29.33 9.19 43.79
C PHE A 60 30.64 9.13 42.99
N PHE A 61 31.30 10.26 42.76
CA PHE A 61 32.58 10.28 42.06
C PHE A 61 33.66 9.53 42.84
N ILE A 62 33.78 9.78 44.15
CA ILE A 62 34.75 9.07 45.02
C ILE A 62 34.49 7.56 44.99
N ALA A 63 33.24 7.12 45.14
CA ALA A 63 32.89 5.72 45.07
C ALA A 63 33.25 5.12 43.70
N LYS A 64 32.85 5.77 42.59
CA LYS A 64 33.07 5.28 41.21
C LYS A 64 34.53 4.99 40.90
N ILE A 65 35.47 5.82 41.37
CA ILE A 65 36.89 5.71 41.01
C ILE A 65 37.66 4.69 41.86
N ILE A 66 37.05 4.02 42.83
CA ILE A 66 37.74 3.00 43.65
C ILE A 66 38.22 1.84 42.76
N ASN A 67 39.50 1.50 42.84
CA ASN A 67 40.09 0.42 42.02
C ASN A 67 39.46 -0.95 42.35
N GLU A 68 39.41 -1.30 43.64
CA GLU A 68 38.87 -2.59 44.10
C GLU A 68 37.34 -2.65 43.95
N GLU A 69 36.86 -3.54 43.07
CA GLU A 69 35.45 -3.59 42.67
C GLU A 69 34.49 -3.86 43.84
N ASN A 70 34.83 -4.78 44.73
CA ASN A 70 33.98 -5.11 45.88
C ASN A 70 33.83 -3.92 46.83
N ILE A 71 34.92 -3.17 47.05
CA ILE A 71 34.92 -1.95 47.86
C ILE A 71 34.11 -0.87 47.14
N ARG A 72 34.29 -0.71 45.82
CA ARG A 72 33.52 0.21 44.99
C ARG A 72 32.01 0.03 45.18
N VAL A 73 31.54 -1.22 45.13
CA VAL A 73 30.13 -1.57 45.31
C VAL A 73 29.63 -1.23 46.71
N GLU A 74 30.43 -1.53 47.74
CA GLU A 74 30.10 -1.19 49.13
C GLU A 74 29.87 0.32 49.30
N TYR A 75 30.75 1.15 48.75
CA TYR A 75 30.60 2.62 48.85
C TYR A 75 29.48 3.18 47.98
N LEU A 76 29.20 2.58 46.81
CA LEU A 76 28.02 2.94 46.03
C LEU A 76 26.72 2.66 46.82
N LEU A 77 26.64 1.53 47.55
CA LEU A 77 25.49 1.20 48.41
C LEU A 77 25.31 2.16 49.59
N LYS A 78 26.39 2.82 50.07
CA LYS A 78 26.34 3.81 51.16
C LYS A 78 25.70 5.15 50.75
N ILE A 79 25.44 5.39 49.46
CA ILE A 79 24.91 6.66 48.95
C ILE A 79 23.36 6.69 49.04
N GLU A 80 22.80 7.78 49.57
CA GLU A 80 21.35 7.97 49.70
C GLU A 80 20.71 8.55 48.41
N TYR A 81 20.53 7.72 47.39
CA TYR A 81 19.98 8.12 46.07
C TYR A 81 18.55 8.72 46.12
N ASN A 82 17.79 8.44 47.18
CA ASN A 82 16.43 8.93 47.35
C ASN A 82 16.35 10.42 47.72
N LYS A 83 17.44 11.00 48.23
CA LYS A 83 17.50 12.42 48.61
C LYS A 83 17.90 13.35 47.45
N VAL A 84 18.09 12.78 46.25
CA VAL A 84 18.63 13.50 45.08
C VAL A 84 17.56 13.69 44.01
N CYS A 85 17.25 14.96 43.73
CA CYS A 85 16.37 15.41 42.65
C CYS A 85 17.13 15.63 41.33
N ASP A 86 17.93 14.65 40.89
CA ASP A 86 18.56 14.65 39.55
C ASP A 86 17.93 13.53 38.70
N TYR A 87 17.30 13.91 37.58
CA TYR A 87 16.70 12.97 36.63
C TYR A 87 17.73 12.07 35.93
N SER A 88 19.02 12.44 35.93
CA SER A 88 20.10 11.68 35.30
C SER A 88 20.76 10.65 36.24
N LYS A 89 20.36 10.58 37.51
CA LYS A 89 21.00 9.71 38.52
C LYS A 89 21.04 8.23 38.11
N ASP A 90 19.96 7.74 37.50
CA ASP A 90 19.85 6.37 37.02
C ASP A 90 20.83 6.08 35.88
N LYS A 91 21.14 7.08 35.05
CA LYS A 91 22.15 6.97 34.00
C LYS A 91 23.56 6.88 34.58
N TYR A 92 23.87 7.65 35.62
CA TYR A 92 25.17 7.55 36.30
C TYR A 92 25.36 6.18 36.94
N LEU A 93 24.32 5.70 37.63
CA LEU A 93 24.30 4.35 38.22
C LEU A 93 24.45 3.28 37.13
N TYR A 94 23.70 3.38 36.05
CA TYR A 94 23.79 2.48 34.91
C TYR A 94 25.21 2.39 34.35
N ASP A 95 25.86 3.53 34.06
CA ASP A 95 27.22 3.55 33.55
C ASP A 95 28.23 2.98 34.56
N ALA A 96 28.04 3.25 35.86
CA ALA A 96 28.88 2.69 36.92
C ALA A 96 28.70 1.17 37.03
N ILE A 97 27.46 0.67 36.99
CA ILE A 97 27.16 -0.76 37.07
C ILE A 97 27.70 -1.52 35.84
N LEU A 98 27.55 -0.96 34.64
CA LEU A 98 28.10 -1.56 33.42
C LEU A 98 29.63 -1.66 33.43
N SER A 99 30.31 -0.80 34.20
CA SER A 99 31.77 -0.84 34.34
C SER A 99 32.28 -1.97 35.26
N LEU A 100 31.38 -2.64 35.99
CA LEU A 100 31.74 -3.76 36.87
C LEU A 100 31.97 -5.05 36.07
N ASN A 101 32.94 -5.84 36.50
CA ASN A 101 33.30 -7.09 35.86
C ASN A 101 32.47 -8.28 36.38
N GLU A 102 32.14 -8.29 37.68
CA GLU A 102 31.47 -9.41 38.34
C GLU A 102 29.94 -9.23 38.33
N ASP A 103 29.22 -10.25 37.88
CA ASP A 103 27.75 -10.22 37.79
C ASP A 103 27.09 -10.05 39.17
N ILE A 104 27.65 -10.66 40.20
CA ILE A 104 27.13 -10.55 41.57
C ILE A 104 27.16 -9.09 42.07
N ASN A 105 28.17 -8.33 41.65
CA ASN A 105 28.33 -6.93 42.01
C ASN A 105 27.36 -6.04 41.25
N LYS A 106 27.09 -6.35 39.97
CA LYS A 106 26.02 -5.70 39.21
C LYS A 106 24.65 -5.91 39.86
N LEU A 107 24.35 -7.15 40.27
CA LEU A 107 23.08 -7.51 40.90
C LEU A 107 22.87 -6.82 42.26
N LYS A 108 23.92 -6.58 43.04
CA LYS A 108 23.82 -5.84 44.31
C LYS A 108 23.33 -4.40 44.13
N LEU A 109 23.64 -3.78 43.00
CA LEU A 109 23.35 -2.36 42.74
C LEU A 109 22.10 -2.14 41.87
N ILE A 110 21.61 -3.18 41.20
CA ILE A 110 20.59 -3.03 40.16
C ILE A 110 19.29 -2.41 40.67
N ASP A 111 18.91 -2.71 41.91
CA ASP A 111 17.67 -2.21 42.51
C ASP A 111 17.70 -0.70 42.79
N LEU A 112 18.90 -0.09 42.80
CA LEU A 112 19.09 1.35 42.91
C LEU A 112 18.66 2.11 41.65
N VAL A 113 18.67 1.47 40.48
CA VAL A 113 18.24 2.08 39.21
C VAL A 113 16.73 2.01 39.14
N LEU A 114 15.99 3.10 39.03
CA LEU A 114 14.52 3.06 38.99
C LEU A 114 13.97 2.86 37.57
N ASP A 115 14.68 3.38 36.56
CA ASP A 115 14.34 3.26 35.15
C ASP A 115 14.34 1.79 34.70
N LYS A 116 13.17 1.32 34.28
CA LYS A 116 12.95 -0.08 33.88
C LYS A 116 13.78 -0.46 32.64
N LYS A 117 14.00 0.46 31.70
CA LYS A 117 14.75 0.19 30.48
C LYS A 117 16.24 0.04 30.79
N LEU A 118 16.81 0.92 31.62
CA LEU A 118 18.19 0.81 32.08
C LEU A 118 18.42 -0.44 32.93
N LYS A 119 17.49 -0.76 33.86
CA LYS A 119 17.50 -2.03 34.61
C LYS A 119 17.57 -3.24 33.67
N SER A 120 16.72 -3.27 32.66
CA SER A 120 16.69 -4.34 31.66
C SER A 120 18.03 -4.49 30.94
N LYS A 121 18.64 -3.37 30.51
CA LYS A 121 19.96 -3.36 29.87
C LYS A 121 21.09 -3.83 30.80
N ILE A 122 21.00 -3.56 32.10
CA ILE A 122 21.96 -4.09 33.09
C ILE A 122 21.84 -5.61 33.18
N TYR A 123 20.63 -6.16 33.31
CA TYR A 123 20.41 -7.60 33.29
C TYR A 123 20.96 -8.24 31.99
N MET A 124 20.74 -7.61 30.84
CA MET A 124 21.31 -8.07 29.56
C MET A 124 22.85 -8.01 29.49
N SER A 125 23.50 -7.25 30.38
CA SER A 125 24.96 -7.14 30.45
C SER A 125 25.63 -8.21 31.33
N LEU A 126 24.84 -9.06 31.99
CA LEU A 126 25.37 -10.13 32.83
C LEU A 126 26.05 -11.19 31.95
N LYS A 127 27.19 -11.72 32.39
CA LYS A 127 27.92 -12.78 31.68
C LYS A 127 27.26 -14.14 31.85
N ASN A 128 26.68 -14.39 33.02
CA ASN A 128 26.01 -15.64 33.36
C ASN A 128 24.55 -15.62 32.89
N LYS A 129 24.26 -16.41 31.86
CA LYS A 129 22.91 -16.55 31.28
C LYS A 129 21.86 -17.04 32.30
N GLU A 130 22.22 -17.88 33.27
CA GLU A 130 21.27 -18.36 34.29
C GLU A 130 20.76 -17.23 35.18
N LEU A 131 21.59 -16.21 35.45
CA LEU A 131 21.17 -15.03 36.18
C LEU A 131 20.19 -14.18 35.37
N ILE A 132 20.37 -14.10 34.04
CA ILE A 132 19.42 -13.43 33.15
C ILE A 132 18.09 -14.19 33.14
N LYS A 133 18.12 -15.53 32.97
CA LYS A 133 16.93 -16.39 32.98
C LYS A 133 16.11 -16.22 34.26
N LYS A 134 16.75 -16.24 35.43
CA LYS A 134 16.09 -16.04 36.73
C LYS A 134 15.40 -14.68 36.85
N ASN A 135 15.88 -13.67 36.11
CA ASN A 135 15.40 -12.30 36.17
C ASN A 135 14.66 -11.85 34.90
N ILE A 136 14.22 -12.79 34.06
CA ILE A 136 13.61 -12.47 32.76
C ILE A 136 12.38 -11.54 32.87
N LYS A 137 11.62 -11.64 33.97
CA LYS A 137 10.46 -10.77 34.28
C LYS A 137 10.83 -9.29 34.44
N ASN A 138 12.10 -8.99 34.70
CA ASN A 138 12.61 -7.63 34.87
C ASN A 138 13.09 -7.02 33.56
N LEU A 139 13.15 -7.81 32.49
CA LEU A 139 13.49 -7.32 31.16
C LEU A 139 12.31 -6.58 30.53
N THR A 140 12.63 -5.67 29.61
CA THR A 140 11.64 -5.14 28.67
C THR A 140 11.24 -6.22 27.66
N HIS A 141 10.11 -6.03 26.97
CA HIS A 141 9.67 -6.98 25.94
C HIS A 141 10.74 -7.23 24.87
N GLU A 142 11.37 -6.16 24.36
CA GLU A 142 12.41 -6.24 23.33
C GLU A 142 13.66 -6.99 23.83
N ASP A 143 14.13 -6.67 25.03
CA ASP A 143 15.33 -7.30 25.60
C ASP A 143 15.07 -8.78 25.95
N ALA A 144 13.90 -9.09 26.50
CA ALA A 144 13.50 -10.47 26.80
C ALA A 144 13.47 -11.32 25.52
N LEU A 145 12.83 -10.81 24.46
CA LEU A 145 12.75 -11.53 23.19
C LEU A 145 14.15 -11.71 22.57
N SER A 146 14.97 -10.65 22.54
CA SER A 146 16.34 -10.70 22.04
C SER A 146 17.19 -11.74 22.78
N PHE A 147 17.08 -11.78 24.11
CA PHE A 147 17.75 -12.78 24.93
C PHE A 147 17.27 -14.20 24.59
N LEU A 148 15.96 -14.43 24.58
CA LEU A 148 15.38 -15.75 24.34
C LEU A 148 15.71 -16.28 22.94
N LEU A 149 15.77 -15.42 21.92
CA LEU A 149 16.20 -15.80 20.57
C LEU A 149 17.67 -16.22 20.50
N SER A 150 18.51 -15.77 21.43
CA SER A 150 19.94 -16.13 21.52
C SER A 150 20.22 -17.46 22.25
N LEU A 151 19.18 -18.10 22.81
CA LEU A 151 19.30 -19.36 23.53
C LEU A 151 19.36 -20.57 22.58
N SER A 152 19.74 -21.74 23.10
CA SER A 152 19.65 -23.00 22.35
C SER A 152 18.17 -23.40 22.14
N ASP A 153 17.93 -24.34 21.23
CA ASP A 153 16.57 -24.84 21.00
C ASP A 153 15.98 -25.48 22.25
N GLU A 154 16.76 -26.28 23.01
CA GLU A 154 16.29 -26.91 24.25
C GLU A 154 15.80 -25.87 25.26
N GLU A 155 16.55 -24.78 25.40
CA GLU A 155 16.22 -23.68 26.29
C GLU A 155 14.99 -22.91 25.78
N LYS A 156 14.91 -22.61 24.48
CA LYS A 156 13.73 -21.94 23.88
C LYS A 156 12.46 -22.75 24.12
N ILE A 157 12.53 -24.07 23.97
CA ILE A 157 11.40 -24.99 24.18
C ILE A 157 10.88 -24.90 25.62
N GLU A 158 11.76 -24.78 26.62
CA GLU A 158 11.34 -24.58 28.02
C GLU A 158 10.48 -23.31 28.18
N TYR A 159 10.84 -22.23 27.49
CA TYR A 159 10.10 -20.97 27.52
C TYR A 159 8.82 -21.00 26.70
N ILE A 160 8.82 -21.70 25.57
CA ILE A 160 7.61 -21.99 24.78
C ILE A 160 6.58 -22.71 25.65
N ASN A 161 7.00 -23.75 26.38
CA ASN A 161 6.13 -24.52 27.28
C ASN A 161 5.57 -23.69 28.45
N LYS A 162 6.25 -22.61 28.82
CA LYS A 162 5.79 -21.63 29.81
C LYS A 162 4.92 -20.52 29.22
N GLY A 163 4.67 -20.53 27.90
CA GLY A 163 3.83 -19.55 27.20
C GLY A 163 4.54 -18.25 26.81
N TYR A 164 5.87 -18.18 26.88
CA TYR A 164 6.60 -16.97 26.50
C TYR A 164 6.79 -16.90 24.99
N TYR A 165 6.35 -15.80 24.36
CA TYR A 165 6.63 -15.45 22.96
C TYR A 165 6.46 -16.61 21.97
N VAL A 166 5.48 -17.48 22.22
CA VAL A 166 5.36 -18.80 21.59
C VAL A 166 5.53 -18.75 20.07
N PRO A 167 4.83 -17.86 19.33
CA PRO A 167 4.92 -17.88 17.87
C PRO A 167 6.28 -17.50 17.31
N ILE A 168 6.96 -16.54 17.95
CA ILE A 168 8.27 -16.06 17.49
C ILE A 168 9.34 -17.08 17.83
N LEU A 169 9.30 -17.67 19.04
CA LEU A 169 10.31 -18.64 19.44
C LEU A 169 10.23 -19.92 18.62
N ILE A 170 9.03 -20.42 18.33
CA ILE A 170 8.85 -21.61 17.50
C ILE A 170 9.48 -21.39 16.12
N CYS A 171 9.18 -20.28 15.45
CA CYS A 171 9.76 -19.95 14.14
C CYS A 171 11.27 -19.73 14.16
N SER A 172 11.90 -19.62 15.35
CA SER A 172 13.35 -19.46 15.52
C SER A 172 14.10 -20.76 15.85
N LEU A 173 13.38 -21.89 15.96
CA LEU A 173 13.95 -23.21 16.21
C LEU A 173 14.61 -23.75 14.94
N SER A 174 15.49 -24.75 15.11
CA SER A 174 15.91 -25.61 13.99
C SER A 174 14.70 -26.27 13.33
N ILE A 175 14.84 -26.67 12.06
CA ILE A 175 13.73 -27.22 11.27
C ILE A 175 13.09 -28.44 11.94
N GLU A 176 13.89 -29.33 12.53
CA GLU A 176 13.42 -30.54 13.19
C GLU A 176 12.56 -30.20 14.41
N ASN A 177 13.06 -29.32 15.27
CA ASN A 177 12.33 -28.88 16.46
C ASN A 177 11.12 -28.02 16.10
N PHE A 178 11.20 -27.21 15.05
CA PHE A 178 10.07 -26.41 14.55
C PHE A 178 8.85 -27.30 14.27
N TYR A 179 8.99 -28.34 13.44
CA TYR A 179 7.84 -29.21 13.10
C TYR A 179 7.26 -29.89 14.33
N LYS A 180 8.14 -30.40 15.22
CA LYS A 180 7.73 -31.08 16.45
C LYS A 180 6.92 -30.16 17.36
N GLU A 181 7.47 -28.98 17.67
CA GLU A 181 6.85 -28.05 18.63
C GLU A 181 5.65 -27.32 18.03
N PHE A 182 5.66 -27.03 16.71
CA PHE A 182 4.50 -26.46 16.01
C PHE A 182 3.28 -27.38 16.12
N GLY A 183 3.46 -28.71 16.06
CA GLY A 183 2.35 -29.66 16.22
C GLY A 183 1.70 -29.62 17.61
N LEU A 184 2.43 -29.19 18.64
CA LEU A 184 2.00 -29.21 20.04
C LEU A 184 1.25 -27.95 20.49
N ILE A 185 1.38 -26.83 19.78
CA ILE A 185 0.76 -25.57 20.19
C ILE A 185 -0.72 -25.48 19.81
N SER A 186 -1.44 -24.56 20.48
CA SER A 186 -2.84 -24.25 20.18
C SER A 186 -3.02 -23.70 18.76
N ASP A 187 -4.20 -23.88 18.19
CA ASP A 187 -4.51 -23.39 16.85
C ASP A 187 -4.38 -21.87 16.71
N THR A 188 -4.71 -21.11 17.76
CA THR A 188 -4.45 -19.66 17.82
C THR A 188 -2.96 -19.35 17.61
N ASN A 189 -2.07 -20.05 18.32
CA ASN A 189 -0.63 -19.85 18.15
C ASN A 189 -0.15 -20.33 16.78
N LYS A 190 -0.70 -21.43 16.23
CA LYS A 190 -0.39 -21.89 14.87
C LYS A 190 -0.69 -20.81 13.82
N LEU A 191 -1.87 -20.19 13.90
CA LEU A 191 -2.25 -19.08 13.01
C LEU A 191 -1.26 -17.91 13.11
N GLU A 192 -0.87 -17.52 14.33
CA GLU A 192 0.13 -16.47 14.52
C GLU A 192 1.54 -16.84 14.04
N CYS A 193 1.91 -18.13 14.09
CA CYS A 193 3.20 -18.62 13.58
C CYS A 193 3.28 -18.52 12.05
N ILE A 194 2.20 -18.86 11.34
CA ILE A 194 2.21 -19.03 9.88
C ILE A 194 2.67 -17.76 9.15
N ASP A 195 2.27 -16.59 9.62
CA ASP A 195 2.71 -15.30 9.05
C ASP A 195 4.20 -15.03 9.28
N LYS A 196 4.81 -15.64 10.30
CA LYS A 196 6.22 -15.47 10.70
C LYS A 196 7.16 -16.50 10.05
N ILE A 197 6.63 -17.55 9.39
CA ILE A 197 7.46 -18.52 8.68
C ILE A 197 8.02 -17.84 7.43
N GLU A 198 9.34 -17.66 7.39
CA GLU A 198 10.04 -17.00 6.27
C GLU A 198 10.37 -17.95 5.11
N ILE A 199 10.59 -19.25 5.41
CA ILE A 199 11.03 -20.24 4.43
C ILE A 199 9.81 -20.73 3.62
N PRO A 200 9.74 -20.48 2.28
CA PRO A 200 8.55 -20.78 1.49
C PRO A 200 8.15 -22.26 1.46
N SER A 201 9.13 -23.18 1.41
CA SER A 201 8.86 -24.62 1.41
C SER A 201 8.24 -25.10 2.72
N VAL A 202 8.78 -24.65 3.86
CA VAL A 202 8.26 -24.94 5.20
C VAL A 202 6.86 -24.36 5.36
N LYS A 203 6.66 -23.11 4.94
CA LYS A 203 5.35 -22.46 5.01
C LYS A 203 4.30 -23.21 4.20
N PHE A 204 4.65 -23.65 2.99
CA PHE A 204 3.79 -24.50 2.16
C PHE A 204 3.41 -25.81 2.86
N GLU A 205 4.39 -26.51 3.45
CA GLU A 205 4.16 -27.79 4.13
C GLU A 205 3.23 -27.63 5.33
N ILE A 206 3.49 -26.64 6.18
CA ILE A 206 2.64 -26.32 7.33
C ILE A 206 1.23 -25.96 6.90
N LEU A 207 1.06 -25.09 5.89
CA LEU A 207 -0.28 -24.75 5.39
C LEU A 207 -1.00 -25.96 4.77
N SER A 208 -0.26 -26.87 4.15
CA SER A 208 -0.82 -28.08 3.55
C SER A 208 -1.30 -29.07 4.61
N GLU A 209 -0.51 -29.26 5.66
CA GLU A 209 -0.81 -30.15 6.79
C GLU A 209 -1.98 -29.61 7.63
N TYR A 210 -1.94 -28.32 7.97
CA TYR A 210 -2.93 -27.66 8.84
C TYR A 210 -4.00 -26.90 8.05
N LYS A 211 -4.28 -27.30 6.80
CA LYS A 211 -5.25 -26.64 5.91
C LYS A 211 -6.65 -26.47 6.50
N ASN A 212 -7.04 -27.35 7.43
CA ASN A 212 -8.37 -27.32 8.06
C ASN A 212 -8.56 -26.11 9.00
N LEU A 213 -7.49 -25.40 9.35
CA LEU A 213 -7.56 -24.15 10.11
C LEU A 213 -7.99 -22.94 9.27
N PHE A 214 -8.09 -23.10 7.96
CA PHE A 214 -8.33 -22.02 7.01
C PHE A 214 -9.58 -22.26 6.17
N THR A 215 -10.22 -21.17 5.75
CA THR A 215 -11.16 -21.23 4.62
C THR A 215 -10.38 -21.51 3.33
N LYS A 216 -11.07 -22.03 2.31
CA LYS A 216 -10.45 -22.30 1.01
C LYS A 216 -9.86 -21.03 0.40
N GLU A 217 -10.56 -19.91 0.51
CA GLU A 217 -10.15 -18.61 -0.02
C GLU A 217 -8.90 -18.08 0.67
N ALA A 218 -8.82 -18.19 2.00
CA ALA A 218 -7.64 -17.79 2.78
C ALA A 218 -6.42 -18.66 2.42
N LEU A 219 -6.63 -19.98 2.29
CA LEU A 219 -5.58 -20.91 1.90
C LEU A 219 -5.07 -20.60 0.47
N ASN A 220 -5.97 -20.32 -0.47
CA ASN A 220 -5.61 -19.91 -1.82
C ASN A 220 -4.78 -18.61 -1.83
N ALA A 221 -5.14 -17.64 -0.99
CA ALA A 221 -4.39 -16.41 -0.82
C ALA A 221 -2.96 -16.69 -0.28
N TYR A 222 -2.81 -17.53 0.74
CA TYR A 222 -1.48 -17.89 1.24
C TYR A 222 -0.64 -18.62 0.17
N MET A 223 -1.22 -19.62 -0.49
CA MET A 223 -0.52 -20.43 -1.48
C MET A 223 -0.07 -19.61 -2.69
N SER A 224 -0.93 -18.72 -3.22
CA SER A 224 -0.56 -17.80 -4.29
C SER A 224 0.53 -16.81 -3.87
N ARG A 225 0.51 -16.33 -2.62
CA ARG A 225 1.58 -15.47 -2.10
C ARG A 225 2.92 -16.19 -2.08
N ILE A 226 2.95 -17.41 -1.53
CA ILE A 226 4.16 -18.25 -1.49
C ILE A 226 4.68 -18.51 -2.90
N TYR A 227 3.78 -18.81 -3.84
CA TYR A 227 4.14 -19.07 -5.25
C TYR A 227 4.90 -17.89 -5.87
N VAL A 228 4.44 -16.66 -5.60
CA VAL A 228 5.04 -15.43 -6.14
C VAL A 228 6.35 -15.10 -5.43
N ASP A 229 6.44 -15.31 -4.12
CA ASP A 229 7.62 -14.98 -3.32
C ASP A 229 8.79 -15.99 -3.51
N THR A 230 8.53 -17.22 -3.97
CA THR A 230 9.57 -18.23 -4.19
C THR A 230 10.03 -18.34 -5.64
N PHE A 231 11.31 -18.62 -5.87
CA PHE A 231 11.86 -19.00 -7.18
C PHE A 231 12.04 -20.53 -7.34
N ASP A 232 11.81 -21.31 -6.29
CA ASP A 232 11.94 -22.77 -6.34
C ASP A 232 10.81 -23.39 -7.19
N LYS A 233 11.21 -23.98 -8.32
CA LYS A 233 10.29 -24.63 -9.27
C LYS A 233 9.55 -25.81 -8.63
N ASN A 234 10.19 -26.59 -7.77
CA ASN A 234 9.55 -27.74 -7.13
C ASN A 234 8.45 -27.30 -6.17
N VAL A 235 8.69 -26.22 -5.41
CA VAL A 235 7.69 -25.64 -4.51
C VAL A 235 6.53 -25.07 -5.32
N ARG A 236 6.80 -24.35 -6.41
CA ARG A 236 5.77 -23.84 -7.33
C ARG A 236 4.89 -24.95 -7.92
N GLU A 237 5.50 -26.03 -8.37
CA GLU A 237 4.76 -27.19 -8.89
C GLU A 237 3.89 -27.87 -7.81
N LYS A 238 4.40 -28.01 -6.58
CA LYS A 238 3.62 -28.52 -5.45
C LYS A 238 2.42 -27.62 -5.14
N ILE A 239 2.61 -26.29 -5.15
CA ILE A 239 1.54 -25.31 -4.92
C ILE A 239 0.46 -25.40 -5.99
N GLN A 240 0.83 -25.45 -7.27
CA GLN A 240 -0.14 -25.57 -8.37
C GLN A 240 -1.00 -26.83 -8.23
N ARG A 241 -0.36 -27.99 -7.96
CA ARG A 241 -1.08 -29.25 -7.71
C ARG A 241 -1.98 -29.18 -6.48
N PHE A 242 -1.53 -28.50 -5.42
CA PHE A 242 -2.31 -28.35 -4.19
C PHE A 242 -3.53 -27.45 -4.39
N LEU A 243 -3.34 -26.29 -5.02
CA LEU A 243 -4.40 -25.34 -5.35
C LEU A 243 -5.44 -26.00 -6.25
N ASN A 244 -4.98 -26.76 -7.25
CA ASN A 244 -5.81 -27.40 -8.27
C ASN A 244 -6.88 -26.41 -8.79
N ASN A 245 -6.41 -25.23 -9.21
CA ASN A 245 -7.25 -24.10 -9.56
C ASN A 245 -6.89 -23.65 -10.97
N GLU A 246 -7.79 -23.95 -11.90
CA GLU A 246 -7.59 -23.69 -13.33
C GLU A 246 -7.43 -22.20 -13.65
N ALA A 247 -8.12 -21.31 -12.92
CA ALA A 247 -7.98 -19.86 -13.11
C ALA A 247 -6.58 -19.37 -12.71
N PHE A 248 -6.06 -19.86 -11.58
CA PHE A 248 -4.70 -19.60 -11.13
C PHE A 248 -3.67 -20.08 -12.17
N ASP A 249 -3.81 -21.33 -12.61
CA ASP A 249 -2.91 -21.94 -13.59
C ASP A 249 -2.95 -21.21 -14.93
N THR A 250 -4.13 -20.75 -15.36
CA THR A 250 -4.31 -19.98 -16.58
C THR A 250 -3.59 -18.63 -16.51
N ILE A 251 -3.66 -17.92 -15.38
CA ILE A 251 -2.89 -16.68 -15.20
C ILE A 251 -1.39 -16.97 -15.26
N VAL A 252 -0.91 -17.95 -14.48
CA VAL A 252 0.50 -18.34 -14.45
C VAL A 252 1.00 -18.68 -15.86
N TYR A 253 0.24 -19.49 -16.60
CA TYR A 253 0.53 -19.88 -17.96
C TYR A 253 0.58 -18.66 -18.91
N SER A 254 -0.42 -17.78 -18.83
CA SER A 254 -0.54 -16.58 -19.67
C SER A 254 0.62 -15.57 -19.50
N ASN A 255 1.31 -15.62 -18.36
CA ASN A 255 2.44 -14.76 -18.07
C ASN A 255 3.75 -15.26 -18.72
N THR A 256 3.74 -16.40 -19.41
CA THR A 256 4.91 -16.96 -20.12
C THR A 256 4.89 -16.60 -21.62
N SER A 257 5.99 -16.09 -22.17
CA SER A 257 6.00 -15.44 -23.50
C SER A 257 5.63 -16.34 -24.68
N LEU A 258 6.10 -17.59 -24.71
CA LEU A 258 5.83 -18.55 -25.78
C LEU A 258 4.35 -18.96 -25.83
N ASN A 259 3.80 -19.27 -24.66
CA ASN A 259 2.45 -19.76 -24.49
C ASN A 259 1.40 -18.66 -24.68
N LYS A 260 1.66 -17.46 -24.15
CA LYS A 260 0.85 -16.25 -24.39
C LYS A 260 0.59 -16.03 -25.88
N GLN A 261 1.62 -16.19 -26.73
CA GLN A 261 1.47 -15.94 -28.16
C GLN A 261 0.61 -17.01 -28.86
N LYS A 262 0.72 -18.27 -28.46
CA LYS A 262 -0.04 -19.39 -29.04
C LYS A 262 -1.54 -19.17 -28.90
N ASP A 263 -2.01 -18.88 -27.69
CA ASP A 263 -3.43 -18.71 -27.40
C ASP A 263 -3.98 -17.44 -28.08
N LEU A 264 -3.25 -16.32 -28.00
CA LEU A 264 -3.64 -15.08 -28.65
C LEU A 264 -3.77 -15.23 -30.17
N ASN A 265 -2.92 -16.03 -30.81
CA ASN A 265 -2.98 -16.26 -32.26
C ASN A 265 -4.21 -17.06 -32.69
N GLY A 266 -4.72 -17.95 -31.82
CA GLY A 266 -5.95 -18.72 -32.04
C GLY A 266 -7.23 -17.88 -31.94
N LEU A 267 -7.18 -16.74 -31.26
CA LEU A 267 -8.34 -15.85 -31.10
C LEU A 267 -8.59 -14.98 -32.34
N ASN A 268 -9.87 -14.84 -32.69
CA ASN A 268 -10.32 -13.95 -33.76
C ASN A 268 -11.35 -12.95 -33.20
N PRO A 269 -10.89 -11.79 -32.70
CA PRO A 269 -11.79 -10.80 -32.12
C PRO A 269 -12.68 -10.17 -33.19
N LEU A 270 -13.94 -9.92 -32.84
CA LEU A 270 -14.79 -9.00 -33.60
C LEU A 270 -14.11 -7.62 -33.64
N ILE A 271 -14.09 -7.00 -34.81
CA ILE A 271 -13.56 -5.65 -35.02
C ILE A 271 -14.47 -4.95 -36.04
N TYR A 272 -14.79 -3.68 -35.79
CA TYR A 272 -15.56 -2.86 -36.71
C TYR A 272 -14.63 -2.00 -37.54
N ASP A 273 -14.98 -1.73 -38.80
CA ASP A 273 -14.27 -0.71 -39.56
C ASP A 273 -14.75 0.69 -39.14
N LEU A 274 -13.83 1.52 -38.63
CA LEU A 274 -14.13 2.80 -37.99
C LEU A 274 -13.58 4.02 -38.73
N ASN A 275 -12.66 3.84 -39.69
CA ASN A 275 -11.99 4.92 -40.44
C ASN A 275 -11.51 6.10 -39.54
N LEU A 276 -10.78 5.77 -38.47
CA LEU A 276 -10.22 6.71 -37.49
C LEU A 276 -9.12 7.59 -38.11
N ALA A 277 -9.04 8.88 -37.76
CA ALA A 277 -7.99 9.78 -38.27
C ALA A 277 -6.62 9.53 -37.67
N LYS A 278 -6.57 9.00 -36.45
CA LYS A 278 -5.34 8.75 -35.71
C LYS A 278 -5.35 7.32 -35.17
N ASN A 279 -4.16 6.80 -34.87
CA ASN A 279 -4.01 5.58 -34.09
C ASN A 279 -4.08 5.92 -32.59
N TYR A 280 -5.29 6.05 -32.06
CA TYR A 280 -5.53 6.42 -30.66
C TYR A 280 -4.94 5.38 -29.69
N SER A 281 -4.32 5.84 -28.61
CA SER A 281 -3.97 4.99 -27.48
C SER A 281 -5.18 4.82 -26.56
N ILE A 282 -5.35 3.60 -26.02
CA ILE A 282 -6.51 3.19 -25.23
C ILE A 282 -6.00 2.51 -23.96
N GLY A 283 -6.59 2.84 -22.82
CA GLY A 283 -6.43 2.11 -21.55
C GLY A 283 -7.78 1.64 -21.03
N LEU A 284 -7.82 0.48 -20.38
CA LEU A 284 -9.04 -0.08 -19.78
C LEU A 284 -8.79 -0.36 -18.31
N GLU A 285 -9.80 -0.07 -17.48
CA GLU A 285 -9.89 -0.52 -16.10
C GLU A 285 -11.19 -1.33 -15.97
N LEU A 286 -11.06 -2.65 -15.79
CA LEU A 286 -12.19 -3.58 -15.70
C LEU A 286 -12.42 -3.97 -14.24
N GLU A 287 -13.45 -3.41 -13.61
CA GLU A 287 -13.79 -3.74 -12.23
C GLU A 287 -14.67 -4.98 -12.16
N THR A 288 -14.32 -5.90 -11.26
CA THR A 288 -15.02 -7.18 -11.07
C THR A 288 -15.00 -7.59 -9.60
N SER A 289 -15.79 -8.59 -9.22
CA SER A 289 -15.78 -9.22 -7.90
C SER A 289 -15.47 -10.73 -8.03
N HIS A 290 -14.67 -11.26 -7.11
CA HIS A 290 -14.40 -12.70 -7.05
C HIS A 290 -14.10 -13.18 -5.62
N LYS A 291 -14.58 -14.37 -5.23
CA LYS A 291 -14.36 -14.92 -3.88
C LYS A 291 -12.87 -15.10 -3.52
N ASP A 292 -12.06 -15.54 -4.48
CA ASP A 292 -10.61 -15.70 -4.36
C ASP A 292 -9.83 -14.42 -4.74
N TYR A 293 -10.39 -13.21 -4.55
CA TYR A 293 -9.77 -11.96 -5.02
C TYR A 293 -8.31 -11.80 -4.56
N LEU A 294 -7.99 -12.07 -3.29
CA LEU A 294 -6.62 -11.99 -2.76
C LEU A 294 -5.64 -12.90 -3.52
N MET A 295 -6.09 -14.08 -3.96
CA MET A 295 -5.28 -14.99 -4.76
C MET A 295 -4.85 -14.33 -6.08
N PHE A 296 -5.80 -13.67 -6.75
CA PHE A 296 -5.52 -12.95 -7.99
C PHE A 296 -4.68 -11.69 -7.77
N LEU A 297 -4.93 -10.95 -6.68
CA LEU A 297 -4.12 -9.78 -6.33
C LEU A 297 -2.65 -10.14 -6.09
N ASN A 298 -2.38 -11.28 -5.46
CA ASN A 298 -1.02 -11.77 -5.24
C ASN A 298 -0.28 -12.04 -6.56
N LEU A 299 -0.98 -12.57 -7.58
CA LEU A 299 -0.39 -12.87 -8.90
C LEU A 299 0.02 -11.61 -9.67
N TYR A 300 -0.53 -10.45 -9.32
CA TYR A 300 -0.21 -9.10 -9.81
C TYR A 300 -0.47 -8.85 -11.31
N ARG A 301 -0.33 -9.85 -12.19
CA ARG A 301 -0.51 -9.68 -13.63
C ARG A 301 -1.14 -10.90 -14.30
N ILE A 302 -1.86 -10.63 -15.39
CA ILE A 302 -2.27 -11.58 -16.41
C ILE A 302 -1.66 -11.15 -17.75
N LEU A 303 -1.41 -12.09 -18.67
CA LEU A 303 -0.76 -11.81 -19.94
C LEU A 303 0.59 -11.07 -19.81
N SER A 304 1.30 -11.12 -18.68
CA SER A 304 2.55 -10.42 -18.33
C SER A 304 2.49 -8.89 -18.20
N ASP A 305 1.47 -8.24 -18.77
CA ASP A 305 1.37 -6.78 -18.88
C ASP A 305 0.01 -6.18 -18.49
N TRP A 306 -1.02 -6.99 -18.24
CA TRP A 306 -2.28 -6.53 -17.66
C TRP A 306 -2.21 -6.67 -16.14
N THR A 307 -2.48 -5.60 -15.41
CA THR A 307 -2.26 -5.54 -13.95
C THR A 307 -3.53 -5.90 -13.19
N LEU A 308 -3.40 -6.76 -12.18
CA LEU A 308 -4.44 -7.12 -11.22
C LEU A 308 -4.28 -6.23 -9.98
N LYS A 309 -5.32 -5.46 -9.63
CA LYS A 309 -5.30 -4.52 -8.51
C LYS A 309 -6.53 -4.67 -7.63
N ASN A 310 -6.40 -4.29 -6.38
CA ASN A 310 -7.51 -4.27 -5.44
C ASN A 310 -8.48 -3.16 -5.84
N GLU A 311 -9.75 -3.52 -6.09
CA GLU A 311 -10.82 -2.53 -6.26
C GLU A 311 -11.51 -2.30 -4.93
N THR A 312 -11.28 -1.15 -4.32
CA THR A 312 -11.72 -0.85 -2.95
C THR A 312 -13.20 -0.48 -2.83
N THR A 313 -13.85 -0.14 -3.93
CA THR A 313 -15.28 0.24 -3.97
C THR A 313 -16.19 -0.95 -4.28
N VAL A 314 -15.62 -2.10 -4.64
CA VAL A 314 -16.33 -3.34 -4.95
C VAL A 314 -16.02 -4.39 -3.88
N THR A 315 -17.04 -5.04 -3.34
CA THR A 315 -16.82 -6.14 -2.37
C THR A 315 -16.03 -7.29 -3.01
N ASN A 316 -14.92 -7.69 -2.38
CA ASN A 316 -13.95 -8.65 -2.95
C ASN A 316 -13.50 -8.24 -4.37
N GLY A 317 -13.21 -6.96 -4.55
CA GLY A 317 -12.96 -6.34 -5.83
C GLY A 317 -11.60 -6.68 -6.44
N VAL A 318 -11.62 -7.01 -7.74
CA VAL A 318 -10.43 -7.12 -8.59
C VAL A 318 -10.61 -6.18 -9.78
N GLU A 319 -9.74 -5.19 -9.89
CA GLU A 319 -9.60 -4.33 -11.06
C GLU A 319 -8.51 -4.89 -11.97
N ILE A 320 -8.82 -5.06 -13.26
CA ILE A 320 -7.86 -5.47 -14.27
C ILE A 320 -7.56 -4.28 -15.19
N ASN A 321 -6.31 -3.83 -15.14
CA ASN A 321 -5.83 -2.70 -15.95
C ASN A 321 -5.08 -3.19 -17.17
N SER A 322 -5.50 -2.73 -18.35
CA SER A 322 -4.81 -3.07 -19.59
C SER A 322 -3.42 -2.44 -19.67
N ASN A 323 -2.59 -3.00 -20.54
CA ASN A 323 -1.48 -2.24 -21.12
C ASN A 323 -2.03 -1.12 -22.03
N ILE A 324 -1.15 -0.29 -22.58
CA ILE A 324 -1.56 0.66 -23.62
C ILE A 324 -1.97 -0.15 -24.86
N MET A 325 -3.25 -0.05 -25.19
CA MET A 325 -3.88 -0.68 -26.33
C MET A 325 -4.04 0.30 -27.48
N HIS A 326 -4.28 -0.24 -28.67
CA HIS A 326 -4.71 0.51 -29.85
C HIS A 326 -5.88 -0.23 -30.50
N TYR A 327 -6.67 0.46 -31.34
CA TYR A 327 -7.80 -0.17 -32.04
C TYR A 327 -7.30 -1.03 -33.21
N ASN A 328 -6.74 -2.20 -32.90
CA ASN A 328 -6.23 -3.16 -33.86
C ASN A 328 -6.41 -4.60 -33.38
N LYS A 329 -6.24 -5.55 -34.30
CA LYS A 329 -6.44 -6.98 -34.02
C LYS A 329 -5.58 -7.52 -32.87
N LYS A 330 -4.35 -7.02 -32.70
CA LYS A 330 -3.43 -7.48 -31.66
C LYS A 330 -3.95 -7.13 -30.26
N SER A 331 -4.28 -5.85 -30.02
CA SER A 331 -4.79 -5.42 -28.72
C SER A 331 -6.17 -6.02 -28.44
N LEU A 332 -7.05 -6.08 -29.45
CA LEU A 332 -8.39 -6.66 -29.29
C LEU A 332 -8.37 -8.17 -29.00
N ARG A 333 -7.35 -8.91 -29.47
CA ARG A 333 -7.12 -10.31 -29.05
C ARG A 333 -6.82 -10.43 -27.57
N GLN A 334 -6.02 -9.52 -27.02
CA GLN A 334 -5.70 -9.52 -25.59
C GLN A 334 -6.94 -9.20 -24.76
N LEU A 335 -7.75 -8.23 -25.19
CA LEU A 335 -9.03 -7.93 -24.53
C LEU A 335 -9.98 -9.12 -24.57
N LEU A 336 -10.14 -9.76 -25.75
CA LEU A 336 -10.98 -10.96 -25.86
C LEU A 336 -10.48 -12.09 -24.95
N TYR A 337 -9.17 -12.31 -24.85
CA TYR A 337 -8.59 -13.28 -23.92
C TYR A 337 -8.99 -12.97 -22.47
N VAL A 338 -8.83 -11.72 -22.03
CA VAL A 338 -9.17 -11.30 -20.66
C VAL A 338 -10.67 -11.43 -20.41
N CYS A 339 -11.51 -11.06 -21.37
CA CYS A 339 -12.96 -11.23 -21.28
C CYS A 339 -13.34 -12.72 -21.14
N ASN A 340 -12.77 -13.59 -21.97
CA ASN A 340 -13.02 -15.04 -21.86
C ASN A 340 -12.58 -15.56 -20.49
N PHE A 341 -11.37 -15.21 -20.04
CA PHE A 341 -10.87 -15.56 -18.71
C PHE A 341 -11.84 -15.14 -17.58
N LEU A 342 -12.33 -13.90 -17.62
CA LEU A 342 -13.28 -13.40 -16.62
C LEU A 342 -14.57 -14.22 -16.59
N ASN A 343 -15.14 -14.50 -17.77
CA ASN A 343 -16.39 -15.24 -17.90
C ASN A 343 -16.24 -16.73 -17.54
N ASP A 344 -15.14 -17.35 -17.94
CA ASP A 344 -14.89 -18.78 -17.73
C ASP A 344 -14.59 -19.11 -16.27
N TYR A 345 -13.97 -18.17 -15.54
CA TYR A 345 -13.50 -18.41 -14.17
C TYR A 345 -14.29 -17.66 -13.09
N GLY A 346 -15.55 -17.32 -13.36
CA GLY A 346 -16.53 -16.96 -12.33
C GLY A 346 -16.37 -15.57 -11.72
N PHE A 347 -15.68 -14.65 -12.41
CA PHE A 347 -15.70 -13.24 -12.04
C PHE A 347 -17.08 -12.65 -12.27
N LYS A 348 -17.50 -11.79 -11.35
CA LYS A 348 -18.86 -11.24 -11.34
C LYS A 348 -18.84 -9.73 -11.50
N ILE A 349 -19.90 -9.22 -12.11
CA ILE A 349 -20.25 -7.81 -12.16
C ILE A 349 -21.44 -7.59 -11.23
N ASN A 350 -21.40 -6.49 -10.48
CA ASN A 350 -22.52 -6.01 -9.67
C ASN A 350 -22.74 -4.50 -9.93
N ASP A 351 -23.70 -3.90 -9.22
CA ASP A 351 -24.03 -2.46 -9.35
C ASP A 351 -22.92 -1.50 -8.86
N GLU A 352 -21.84 -2.02 -8.26
CA GLU A 352 -20.67 -1.26 -7.83
C GLU A 352 -19.63 -1.17 -8.96
N CYS A 353 -19.56 -2.20 -9.81
CA CYS A 353 -18.58 -2.31 -10.88
C CYS A 353 -18.80 -1.31 -12.04
N SER A 354 -17.70 -0.80 -12.54
CA SER A 354 -17.59 0.10 -13.69
C SER A 354 -16.54 -0.41 -14.69
N ASN A 355 -16.65 0.03 -15.94
CA ASN A 355 -15.54 -0.07 -16.88
C ASN A 355 -15.07 1.32 -17.28
N HIS A 356 -13.87 1.69 -16.84
CA HIS A 356 -13.26 2.95 -17.26
C HIS A 356 -12.50 2.76 -18.56
N ILE A 357 -12.77 3.65 -19.52
CA ILE A 357 -12.06 3.66 -20.80
C ILE A 357 -11.28 4.96 -20.90
N HIS A 358 -9.97 4.83 -21.06
CA HIS A 358 -9.05 5.94 -21.21
C HIS A 358 -8.68 6.09 -22.67
N ILE A 359 -8.73 7.32 -23.19
CA ILE A 359 -8.20 7.67 -24.52
C ILE A 359 -7.04 8.63 -24.33
N GLY A 360 -5.91 8.38 -25.01
CA GLY A 360 -4.72 9.22 -24.94
C GLY A 360 -5.00 10.67 -25.29
N PHE A 361 -4.59 11.59 -24.42
CA PHE A 361 -4.79 13.02 -24.64
C PHE A 361 -3.81 13.60 -25.66
N ASP A 362 -2.74 12.88 -25.98
CA ASP A 362 -1.84 13.17 -27.11
C ASP A 362 -2.56 13.20 -28.46
N ALA A 363 -3.79 12.71 -28.52
CA ALA A 363 -4.66 12.86 -29.68
C ALA A 363 -5.19 14.29 -29.90
N PHE A 364 -5.18 15.16 -28.88
CA PHE A 364 -5.66 16.55 -28.99
C PHE A 364 -4.50 17.52 -29.23
N ASN A 365 -4.69 18.41 -30.19
CA ASN A 365 -3.71 19.41 -30.62
C ASN A 365 -4.19 20.85 -30.38
N SER A 366 -5.45 21.07 -30.02
CA SER A 366 -5.98 22.43 -29.84
C SER A 366 -7.15 22.51 -28.86
N VAL A 367 -7.31 23.71 -28.27
CA VAL A 367 -8.47 24.06 -27.44
C VAL A 367 -9.79 23.82 -28.18
N ARG A 368 -9.85 24.08 -29.49
CA ARG A 368 -11.08 23.88 -30.26
C ARG A 368 -11.51 22.42 -30.32
N GLU A 369 -10.58 21.47 -30.39
CA GLU A 369 -10.91 20.04 -30.40
C GLU A 369 -11.50 19.60 -29.05
N VAL A 370 -10.94 20.09 -27.93
CA VAL A 370 -11.49 19.82 -26.58
C VAL A 370 -12.84 20.50 -26.39
N LYS A 371 -12.99 21.78 -26.77
CA LYS A 371 -14.28 22.48 -26.76
C LYS A 371 -15.33 21.73 -27.58
N THR A 372 -14.98 21.24 -28.76
CA THR A 372 -15.90 20.44 -29.60
C THR A 372 -16.33 19.15 -28.91
N LEU A 373 -15.39 18.43 -28.26
CA LEU A 373 -15.70 17.23 -27.50
C LEU A 373 -16.69 17.53 -26.36
N LEU A 374 -16.40 18.57 -25.57
CA LEU A 374 -17.24 18.97 -24.44
C LEU A 374 -18.62 19.45 -24.89
N GLU A 375 -18.72 20.25 -25.96
CA GLU A 375 -20.01 20.71 -26.51
C GLU A 375 -20.85 19.55 -27.05
N LEU A 376 -20.24 18.58 -27.74
CA LEU A 376 -20.95 17.39 -28.22
C LEU A 376 -21.43 16.52 -27.05
N PHE A 377 -20.55 16.25 -26.09
CA PHE A 377 -20.84 15.34 -24.99
C PHE A 377 -21.79 15.98 -23.97
N ALA A 378 -21.43 17.14 -23.40
CA ALA A 378 -22.16 17.78 -22.30
C ALA A 378 -23.61 18.14 -22.66
N ASN A 379 -23.86 18.55 -23.90
CA ASN A 379 -25.22 18.85 -24.35
C ASN A 379 -26.04 17.58 -24.66
N ASN A 380 -25.43 16.40 -24.72
CA ASN A 380 -26.06 15.13 -25.09
C ASN A 380 -25.74 14.00 -24.09
N GLU A 381 -25.44 14.33 -22.83
CA GLU A 381 -25.03 13.32 -21.83
C GLU A 381 -26.12 12.28 -21.60
N ASN A 382 -27.38 12.67 -21.52
CA ASN A 382 -28.52 11.76 -21.49
C ASN A 382 -28.45 10.67 -22.56
N ILE A 383 -28.13 11.03 -23.80
CA ILE A 383 -28.03 10.10 -24.91
C ILE A 383 -26.80 9.20 -24.74
N PHE A 384 -25.64 9.76 -24.40
CA PHE A 384 -24.40 8.98 -24.22
C PHE A 384 -24.48 8.00 -23.05
N TYR A 385 -25.10 8.37 -21.92
CA TYR A 385 -25.31 7.46 -20.79
C TYR A 385 -26.15 6.24 -21.20
N MET A 386 -27.17 6.41 -22.05
CA MET A 386 -27.97 5.28 -22.51
C MET A 386 -27.22 4.41 -23.52
N MET A 387 -26.42 5.01 -24.42
CA MET A 387 -25.64 4.28 -25.44
C MET A 387 -24.39 3.56 -24.87
N ALA A 388 -23.83 4.04 -23.77
CA ALA A 388 -22.61 3.53 -23.14
C ALA A 388 -22.82 2.26 -22.29
N ASN A 389 -24.05 1.74 -22.25
CA ASN A 389 -24.42 0.59 -21.44
C ASN A 389 -25.01 -0.51 -22.32
N GLU A 390 -24.84 -1.78 -21.89
CA GLU A 390 -25.47 -2.93 -22.53
C GLU A 390 -26.98 -2.68 -22.64
N LYS A 391 -27.61 -3.18 -23.71
CA LYS A 391 -29.05 -3.00 -23.90
C LYS A 391 -29.83 -3.63 -22.73
N GLU A 392 -31.00 -3.08 -22.45
CA GLU A 392 -31.86 -3.54 -21.36
C GLU A 392 -31.20 -3.46 -19.96
N THR A 393 -30.20 -2.59 -19.77
CA THR A 393 -29.53 -2.40 -18.47
C THR A 393 -29.80 -1.02 -17.88
N PRO A 394 -30.21 -0.93 -16.59
CA PRO A 394 -30.34 0.36 -15.93
C PRO A 394 -28.96 0.97 -15.65
N LEU A 395 -28.91 2.29 -15.49
CA LEU A 395 -27.72 2.94 -14.92
C LEU A 395 -27.45 2.36 -13.54
N ARG A 396 -26.18 2.07 -13.23
CA ARG A 396 -25.75 1.59 -11.91
C ARG A 396 -26.25 2.50 -10.78
N LYS A 397 -26.60 1.92 -9.64
CA LYS A 397 -27.31 2.61 -8.53
C LYS A 397 -26.66 3.94 -8.10
N TYR A 398 -25.33 4.00 -8.13
CA TYR A 398 -24.55 5.15 -7.68
C TYR A 398 -23.90 5.92 -8.84
N TYR A 399 -24.45 5.85 -10.05
CA TYR A 399 -23.91 6.58 -11.22
C TYR A 399 -23.73 8.08 -10.92
N ALA A 400 -24.71 8.70 -10.26
CA ALA A 400 -24.67 10.12 -9.89
C ALA A 400 -23.64 10.45 -8.79
N SER A 401 -22.96 9.46 -8.20
CA SER A 401 -21.87 9.68 -7.26
C SER A 401 -20.50 9.43 -7.88
N TYR A 402 -20.40 8.50 -8.84
CA TYR A 402 -19.12 8.01 -9.37
C TYR A 402 -18.88 8.30 -10.85
N ALA A 403 -19.88 8.83 -11.56
CA ALA A 403 -19.84 9.28 -12.94
C ALA A 403 -20.89 10.37 -13.10
N ARG A 404 -20.65 11.55 -12.51
CA ARG A 404 -21.57 12.70 -12.58
C ARG A 404 -21.53 13.38 -13.95
N PRO A 405 -22.65 13.90 -14.46
CA PRO A 405 -22.65 14.68 -15.69
C PRO A 405 -21.68 15.88 -15.58
N ILE A 406 -20.82 16.06 -16.59
CA ILE A 406 -19.84 17.17 -16.58
C ILE A 406 -20.53 18.52 -16.86
N SER A 407 -21.67 18.53 -17.56
CA SER A 407 -22.45 19.73 -17.87
C SER A 407 -22.68 20.61 -16.65
N VAL A 408 -23.07 20.03 -15.51
CA VAL A 408 -23.31 20.76 -14.24
C VAL A 408 -22.13 21.65 -13.83
N TYR A 409 -20.90 21.17 -14.05
CA TYR A 409 -19.68 21.91 -13.72
C TYR A 409 -19.33 22.95 -14.80
N LEU A 410 -19.52 22.59 -16.07
CA LEU A 410 -19.24 23.48 -17.21
C LEU A 410 -20.19 24.68 -17.26
N GLU A 411 -21.48 24.47 -17.00
CA GLU A 411 -22.49 25.53 -16.99
C GLU A 411 -22.09 26.66 -16.03
N ASN A 412 -21.65 26.30 -14.82
CA ASN A 412 -21.18 27.25 -13.82
C ASN A 412 -19.88 27.94 -14.25
N ALA A 413 -18.92 27.18 -14.79
CA ALA A 413 -17.64 27.73 -15.25
C ALA A 413 -17.80 28.72 -16.40
N ILE A 414 -18.67 28.41 -17.36
CA ILE A 414 -18.98 29.27 -18.52
C ILE A 414 -19.73 30.52 -18.06
N TYR A 415 -20.73 30.38 -17.18
CA TYR A 415 -21.46 31.53 -16.61
C TYR A 415 -20.52 32.52 -15.89
N LEU A 416 -19.49 32.00 -15.22
CA LEU A 416 -18.47 32.80 -14.53
C LEU A 416 -17.31 33.23 -15.44
N HIS A 417 -17.38 33.00 -16.75
CA HIS A 417 -16.34 33.34 -17.72
C HIS A 417 -14.95 32.76 -17.40
N LYS A 418 -14.89 31.59 -16.72
CA LYS A 418 -13.61 30.95 -16.34
C LYS A 418 -12.84 30.36 -17.53
N LEU A 419 -13.52 30.08 -18.64
CA LEU A 419 -12.98 29.34 -19.80
C LEU A 419 -12.94 30.17 -21.09
N SER A 420 -13.23 31.48 -21.03
CA SER A 420 -13.42 32.34 -22.22
C SER A 420 -12.13 32.86 -22.86
N ASP A 421 -11.04 33.03 -22.10
CA ASP A 421 -9.82 33.71 -22.57
C ASP A 421 -8.61 32.79 -22.81
N THR A 422 -8.75 31.48 -22.60
CA THR A 422 -7.65 30.52 -22.73
C THR A 422 -7.44 30.09 -24.19
N LYS A 423 -6.34 30.56 -24.79
CA LYS A 423 -5.92 30.20 -26.17
C LYS A 423 -4.95 29.03 -26.21
N ASP A 424 -4.19 28.83 -25.14
CA ASP A 424 -3.26 27.72 -25.01
C ASP A 424 -3.97 26.47 -24.46
N LEU A 425 -3.58 25.30 -24.96
CA LEU A 425 -4.21 24.04 -24.58
C LEU A 425 -3.90 23.66 -23.13
N PHE A 426 -2.69 23.92 -22.63
CA PHE A 426 -2.33 23.63 -21.25
C PHE A 426 -3.16 24.48 -20.29
N ASP A 427 -3.21 25.79 -20.52
CA ASP A 427 -3.98 26.73 -19.69
C ASP A 427 -5.48 26.39 -19.70
N PHE A 428 -6.04 26.07 -20.87
CA PHE A 428 -7.45 25.64 -20.97
C PHE A 428 -7.71 24.38 -20.14
N MET A 429 -6.84 23.37 -20.22
CA MET A 429 -7.01 22.13 -19.46
C MET A 429 -6.80 22.30 -17.96
N TYR A 430 -5.90 23.20 -17.55
CA TYR A 430 -5.71 23.56 -16.16
C TYR A 430 -6.99 24.15 -15.56
N GLU A 431 -7.58 25.16 -16.22
CA GLU A 431 -8.83 25.77 -15.78
C GLU A 431 -10.01 24.78 -15.80
N LEU A 432 -10.10 23.93 -16.83
CA LEU A 432 -11.11 22.88 -16.91
C LEU A 432 -11.02 21.91 -15.72
N ASN A 433 -9.81 21.46 -15.37
CA ASN A 433 -9.59 20.57 -14.23
C ASN A 433 -9.96 21.24 -12.90
N CYS A 434 -9.67 22.53 -12.73
CA CYS A 434 -10.11 23.29 -11.57
C CYS A 434 -11.65 23.38 -11.46
N CYS A 435 -12.36 23.37 -12.59
CA CYS A 435 -13.83 23.43 -12.62
C CYS A 435 -14.51 22.09 -12.35
N GLN A 436 -13.87 20.97 -12.68
CA GLN A 436 -14.43 19.62 -12.54
C GLN A 436 -14.48 19.14 -11.07
N GLU A 437 -13.78 19.82 -10.16
CA GLU A 437 -13.62 19.55 -8.72
C GLU A 437 -12.92 18.23 -8.38
N ASP A 438 -13.40 17.08 -8.87
CA ASP A 438 -12.82 15.77 -8.64
C ASP A 438 -12.88 14.86 -9.90
N ARG A 439 -12.41 13.61 -9.77
CA ARG A 439 -12.34 12.62 -10.86
C ARG A 439 -13.65 11.87 -11.13
N LEU A 440 -14.70 12.06 -10.33
CA LEU A 440 -15.95 11.28 -10.30
C LEU A 440 -17.01 11.84 -11.26
N VAL A 441 -16.57 12.28 -12.45
CA VAL A 441 -17.42 12.79 -13.53
C VAL A 441 -17.41 11.85 -14.73
N ALA A 442 -18.47 11.85 -15.53
CA ALA A 442 -18.67 10.93 -16.65
C ALA A 442 -17.53 10.96 -17.67
N ILE A 443 -16.99 12.14 -17.95
CA ILE A 443 -15.79 12.36 -18.73
C ILE A 443 -14.79 13.15 -17.87
N ASN A 444 -13.70 12.50 -17.48
CA ASN A 444 -12.72 13.01 -16.52
C ASN A 444 -11.42 13.43 -17.22
N PHE A 445 -10.98 14.65 -16.94
CA PHE A 445 -9.73 15.22 -17.48
C PHE A 445 -8.60 15.36 -16.45
N SER A 446 -8.76 14.90 -15.20
CA SER A 446 -7.75 15.06 -14.13
C SER A 446 -6.40 14.38 -14.42
N ASN A 447 -6.39 13.48 -15.40
CA ASN A 447 -5.20 12.77 -15.88
C ASN A 447 -4.44 13.56 -16.98
N VAL A 448 -5.05 14.56 -17.59
CA VAL A 448 -4.42 15.31 -18.69
C VAL A 448 -3.15 16.03 -18.23
N PHE A 449 -2.09 15.94 -19.04
CA PHE A 449 -0.72 16.38 -18.77
C PHE A 449 -0.02 15.67 -17.59
N SER A 450 -0.62 14.62 -17.02
CA SER A 450 0.07 13.75 -16.06
C SER A 450 1.17 12.95 -16.73
N PHE A 451 2.37 12.94 -16.13
CA PHE A 451 3.49 12.11 -16.59
C PHE A 451 3.19 10.60 -16.56
N ARG A 452 2.23 10.15 -15.74
CA ARG A 452 1.91 8.72 -15.56
C ARG A 452 0.75 8.24 -16.40
N LYS A 453 -0.27 9.08 -16.58
CA LYS A 453 -1.52 8.74 -17.29
C LYS A 453 -1.99 9.98 -18.06
N ASN A 454 -1.48 10.28 -19.25
CA ASN A 454 -1.95 11.45 -20.03
C ASN A 454 -3.19 11.10 -20.87
N THR A 455 -4.38 11.06 -20.24
CA THR A 455 -5.60 10.53 -20.87
C THR A 455 -6.85 11.31 -20.49
N VAL A 456 -7.87 11.25 -21.37
CA VAL A 456 -9.28 11.51 -21.01
C VAL A 456 -9.91 10.18 -20.58
N GLU A 457 -10.59 10.15 -19.43
CA GLU A 457 -11.21 8.95 -18.86
C GLU A 457 -12.74 9.02 -18.97
N PHE A 458 -13.36 7.98 -19.54
CA PHE A 458 -14.81 7.83 -19.63
C PHE A 458 -15.30 6.83 -18.56
N ARG A 459 -16.22 7.27 -17.69
CA ARG A 459 -16.62 6.55 -16.46
C ARG A 459 -18.10 6.12 -16.40
N MET A 460 -18.88 6.45 -17.43
CA MET A 460 -20.34 6.26 -17.40
C MET A 460 -20.79 4.83 -17.73
N SER A 461 -19.89 4.00 -18.29
CA SER A 461 -20.17 2.59 -18.57
C SER A 461 -20.31 1.80 -17.27
N ASN A 462 -21.39 1.02 -17.15
CA ASN A 462 -21.50 -0.05 -16.16
C ASN A 462 -20.39 -1.09 -16.36
N GLY A 463 -20.07 -1.85 -15.32
CA GLY A 463 -19.15 -2.98 -15.41
C GLY A 463 -19.67 -4.03 -16.40
N GLN A 464 -18.75 -4.60 -17.18
CA GLN A 464 -18.99 -5.68 -18.14
C GLN A 464 -17.76 -6.60 -18.23
N THR A 465 -18.01 -7.85 -18.55
CA THR A 465 -16.98 -8.86 -18.89
C THR A 465 -17.14 -9.39 -20.32
N LYS A 466 -18.22 -9.02 -21.02
CA LYS A 466 -18.47 -9.44 -22.39
C LYS A 466 -17.63 -8.60 -23.34
N TYR A 467 -16.88 -9.28 -24.21
CA TYR A 467 -15.97 -8.63 -25.16
C TYR A 467 -16.71 -7.63 -26.05
N GLU A 468 -17.86 -8.02 -26.59
CA GLU A 468 -18.66 -7.22 -27.51
C GLU A 468 -19.18 -5.94 -26.86
N GLU A 469 -19.60 -6.00 -25.60
CA GLU A 469 -20.14 -4.86 -24.88
C GLU A 469 -19.06 -3.83 -24.57
N ILE A 470 -17.88 -4.29 -24.13
CA ILE A 470 -16.71 -3.44 -23.89
C ILE A 470 -16.21 -2.86 -25.22
N LEU A 471 -16.16 -3.66 -26.30
CA LEU A 471 -15.76 -3.21 -27.63
C LEU A 471 -16.67 -2.08 -28.14
N LEU A 472 -17.99 -2.20 -27.98
CA LEU A 472 -18.92 -1.14 -28.36
C LEU A 472 -18.67 0.15 -27.56
N ASN A 473 -18.37 0.06 -26.28
CA ASN A 473 -18.02 1.24 -25.49
C ASN A 473 -16.70 1.89 -25.97
N ILE A 474 -15.68 1.09 -26.29
CA ILE A 474 -14.44 1.58 -26.92
C ILE A 474 -14.76 2.29 -28.25
N VAL A 475 -15.59 1.68 -29.11
CA VAL A 475 -15.97 2.24 -30.41
C VAL A 475 -16.71 3.57 -30.24
N LEU A 476 -17.65 3.66 -29.30
CA LEU A 476 -18.41 4.88 -29.02
C LEU A 476 -17.49 6.03 -28.64
N TYR A 477 -16.60 5.82 -27.67
CA TYR A 477 -15.71 6.86 -27.18
C TYR A 477 -14.63 7.24 -28.20
N LEU A 478 -14.08 6.27 -28.94
CA LEU A 478 -13.15 6.56 -30.04
C LEU A 478 -13.80 7.41 -31.12
N LYS A 479 -15.04 7.10 -31.52
CA LYS A 479 -15.75 7.87 -32.56
C LYS A 479 -16.16 9.25 -32.08
N LEU A 480 -16.52 9.40 -30.81
CA LEU A 480 -16.79 10.71 -30.20
C LEU A 480 -15.52 11.59 -30.24
N VAL A 481 -14.38 11.07 -29.78
CA VAL A 481 -13.10 11.79 -29.79
C VAL A 481 -12.63 12.08 -31.22
N ASP A 482 -12.68 11.09 -32.12
CA ASP A 482 -12.31 11.24 -33.54
C ASP A 482 -13.14 12.30 -34.24
N THR A 483 -14.44 12.36 -33.94
CA THR A 483 -15.35 13.39 -34.47
C THR A 483 -14.97 14.79 -33.98
N ALA A 484 -14.66 14.94 -32.69
CA ALA A 484 -14.20 16.21 -32.13
C ALA A 484 -12.86 16.68 -32.74
N ILE A 485 -11.93 15.76 -32.97
CA ILE A 485 -10.66 16.08 -33.66
C ILE A 485 -10.93 16.49 -35.12
N LYS A 486 -11.87 15.81 -35.79
CA LYS A 486 -12.31 16.13 -37.14
C LYS A 486 -13.31 17.30 -37.20
N HIS A 487 -13.42 18.15 -36.18
CA HIS A 487 -14.43 19.23 -36.09
C HIS A 487 -14.58 20.07 -37.36
N LYS A 488 -13.50 20.33 -38.11
CA LYS A 488 -13.52 21.09 -39.38
C LYS A 488 -14.37 20.43 -40.48
N LYS A 489 -14.65 19.13 -40.38
CA LYS A 489 -15.48 18.36 -41.31
C LYS A 489 -16.96 18.32 -40.90
N ILE A 490 -17.29 18.81 -39.70
CA ILE A 490 -18.67 18.87 -39.22
C ILE A 490 -19.32 20.12 -39.81
N ASP A 491 -20.51 19.96 -40.40
CA ASP A 491 -21.30 21.10 -40.85
C ASP A 491 -21.67 21.98 -39.63
N PRO A 492 -21.38 23.30 -39.63
CA PRO A 492 -21.64 24.15 -38.48
C PRO A 492 -23.12 24.28 -38.11
N LYS A 493 -24.04 24.20 -39.09
CA LYS A 493 -25.47 24.26 -38.80
C LYS A 493 -25.93 22.99 -38.11
N LEU A 494 -25.48 21.83 -38.60
CA LEU A 494 -25.71 20.54 -37.96
C LEU A 494 -25.15 20.52 -36.53
N PHE A 495 -23.91 20.98 -36.35
CA PHE A 495 -23.28 21.03 -35.03
C PHE A 495 -24.07 21.87 -34.03
N ASN A 496 -24.46 23.09 -34.43
CA ASN A 496 -25.27 23.96 -33.57
C ASN A 496 -26.63 23.34 -33.25
N TYR A 497 -27.23 22.62 -34.21
CA TYR A 497 -28.52 21.96 -34.03
C TYR A 497 -28.45 20.78 -33.05
N ILE A 498 -27.45 19.89 -33.19
CA ILE A 498 -27.31 18.73 -32.30
C ILE A 498 -26.82 19.08 -30.89
N THR A 499 -26.28 20.29 -30.69
CA THR A 499 -25.83 20.78 -29.39
C THR A 499 -26.83 21.73 -28.74
N ASP A 500 -27.94 22.07 -29.41
CA ASP A 500 -29.03 22.85 -28.84
C ASP A 500 -29.95 21.94 -28.01
N ILE A 501 -29.94 22.14 -26.69
CA ILE A 501 -30.71 21.33 -25.74
C ILE A 501 -32.23 21.48 -25.92
N ASN A 502 -32.70 22.50 -26.65
CA ASN A 502 -34.11 22.69 -26.97
C ASN A 502 -34.58 21.82 -28.15
N VAL A 503 -33.64 21.28 -28.94
CA VAL A 503 -33.97 20.32 -29.99
C VAL A 503 -34.38 18.99 -29.34
N PRO A 504 -35.47 18.35 -29.81
CA PRO A 504 -35.93 17.07 -29.26
C PRO A 504 -34.82 16.03 -29.15
N GLU A 505 -34.77 15.33 -28.02
CA GLU A 505 -33.73 14.34 -27.71
C GLU A 505 -33.63 13.26 -28.80
N GLU A 506 -34.76 12.73 -29.26
CA GLU A 506 -34.85 11.73 -30.31
C GLU A 506 -34.23 12.17 -31.64
N GLU A 507 -34.41 13.45 -31.99
CA GLU A 507 -33.85 14.02 -33.20
C GLU A 507 -32.34 14.19 -33.07
N ARG A 508 -31.87 14.71 -31.92
CA ARG A 508 -30.44 14.80 -31.62
C ARG A 508 -29.78 13.44 -31.62
N LYS A 509 -30.36 12.43 -30.98
CA LYS A 509 -29.87 11.04 -30.98
C LYS A 509 -29.66 10.53 -32.40
N SER A 510 -30.69 10.65 -33.24
CA SER A 510 -30.64 10.18 -34.63
C SER A 510 -29.53 10.86 -35.44
N LEU A 511 -29.35 12.17 -35.25
CA LEU A 511 -28.30 12.95 -35.91
C LEU A 511 -26.90 12.63 -35.37
N ILE A 512 -26.75 12.40 -34.05
CA ILE A 512 -25.50 12.00 -33.41
C ILE A 512 -25.06 10.63 -33.90
N LEU A 513 -25.95 9.65 -33.94
CA LEU A 513 -25.65 8.32 -34.48
C LEU A 513 -25.16 8.39 -35.93
N ARG A 514 -25.82 9.20 -36.76
CA ARG A 514 -25.38 9.45 -38.14
C ARG A 514 -24.06 10.19 -38.21
N LEU A 515 -23.82 11.16 -37.33
CA LEU A 515 -22.55 11.91 -37.27
C LEU A 515 -21.39 10.99 -36.90
N LEU A 516 -21.57 10.12 -35.91
CA LEU A 516 -20.54 9.21 -35.42
C LEU A 516 -20.32 8.02 -36.35
N PHE A 517 -21.38 7.45 -36.93
CA PHE A 517 -21.34 6.14 -37.60
C PHE A 517 -21.95 6.14 -39.01
N LYS A 518 -21.92 7.27 -39.73
CA LYS A 518 -22.52 7.45 -41.06
C LYS A 518 -22.37 6.26 -42.01
N ASP A 519 -21.18 5.66 -42.03
CA ASP A 519 -20.81 4.60 -42.97
C ASP A 519 -20.96 3.18 -42.37
N ASN A 520 -21.56 3.03 -41.18
CA ASN A 520 -21.69 1.77 -40.48
C ASN A 520 -23.09 1.61 -39.87
N GLN A 521 -24.04 1.14 -40.68
CA GLN A 521 -25.43 0.95 -40.27
C GLN A 521 -25.56 -0.02 -39.09
N THR A 522 -24.75 -1.08 -39.04
CA THR A 522 -24.75 -2.03 -37.92
C THR A 522 -24.45 -1.36 -36.58
N LEU A 523 -23.51 -0.41 -36.53
CA LEU A 523 -23.24 0.34 -35.30
C LEU A 523 -24.37 1.31 -34.97
N ILE A 524 -24.97 1.98 -35.97
CA ILE A 524 -26.15 2.82 -35.76
C ILE A 524 -27.27 2.01 -35.10
N ASP A 525 -27.59 0.84 -35.64
CA ASP A 525 -28.67 -0.01 -35.13
C ASP A 525 -28.38 -0.48 -33.70
N LYS A 526 -27.14 -0.91 -33.41
CA LYS A 526 -26.73 -1.36 -32.07
C LYS A 526 -26.82 -0.27 -31.01
N PHE A 527 -26.33 0.93 -31.30
CA PHE A 527 -26.40 2.04 -30.33
C PHE A 527 -27.80 2.61 -30.21
N ASN A 528 -28.61 2.59 -31.29
CA ASN A 528 -30.02 2.93 -31.19
C ASN A 528 -30.77 1.95 -30.29
N GLU A 529 -30.57 0.64 -30.46
CA GLU A 529 -31.18 -0.39 -29.60
C GLU A 529 -30.81 -0.22 -28.12
N ARG A 530 -29.51 0.02 -27.83
CA ARG A 530 -29.07 0.35 -26.47
C ARG A 530 -29.77 1.58 -25.92
N TYR A 531 -29.83 2.66 -26.71
CA TYR A 531 -30.51 3.88 -26.29
C TYR A 531 -31.98 3.63 -25.95
N GLU A 532 -32.77 3.05 -26.87
CA GLU A 532 -34.22 2.88 -26.69
C GLU A 532 -34.54 2.08 -25.44
N THR A 533 -33.91 0.91 -25.31
CA THR A 533 -34.17 -0.03 -24.22
C THR A 533 -33.72 0.54 -22.87
N ASN A 534 -32.55 1.16 -22.81
CA ASN A 534 -32.02 1.73 -21.58
C ASN A 534 -32.79 2.98 -21.17
N ASN A 535 -33.20 3.82 -22.13
CA ASN A 535 -33.98 5.02 -21.85
C ASN A 535 -35.35 4.67 -21.26
N GLU A 536 -36.03 3.65 -21.81
CA GLU A 536 -37.31 3.17 -21.28
C GLU A 536 -37.18 2.68 -19.83
N ILE A 537 -36.17 1.85 -19.54
CA ILE A 537 -35.93 1.31 -18.20
C ILE A 537 -35.59 2.42 -17.21
N ASN A 538 -34.65 3.30 -17.55
CA ASN A 538 -34.20 4.35 -16.65
C ASN A 538 -35.29 5.41 -16.41
N SER A 539 -36.16 5.68 -17.39
CA SER A 539 -37.34 6.51 -17.19
C SER A 539 -38.30 5.91 -16.15
N LYS A 540 -38.56 4.60 -16.20
CA LYS A 540 -39.39 3.91 -15.18
C LYS A 540 -38.74 3.91 -13.80
N LEU A 541 -37.42 3.83 -13.74
CA LEU A 541 -36.65 3.84 -12.49
C LEU A 541 -36.32 5.25 -11.97
N GLN A 542 -36.72 6.31 -12.71
CA GLN A 542 -36.37 7.70 -12.40
C GLN A 542 -34.84 7.93 -12.29
N ARG A 543 -34.06 7.23 -13.12
CA ARG A 543 -32.60 7.35 -13.23
C ARG A 543 -32.23 8.12 -14.50
N THR A 544 -32.76 9.32 -14.64
CA THR A 544 -32.58 10.16 -15.84
C THR A 544 -31.45 11.16 -15.66
N ILE A 545 -30.81 11.53 -16.77
CA ILE A 545 -29.81 12.60 -16.80
C ILE A 545 -30.51 13.89 -17.18
N HIS A 546 -30.30 14.93 -16.39
CA HIS A 546 -30.87 16.25 -16.63
C HIS A 546 -29.74 17.28 -16.81
N TYR A 547 -29.96 18.22 -17.71
CA TYR A 547 -29.12 19.40 -17.91
C TYR A 547 -30.01 20.64 -17.85
N ASN A 548 -29.47 21.75 -17.34
CA ASN A 548 -30.24 22.96 -17.09
C ASN A 548 -29.89 24.07 -18.09
N ARG A 549 -28.69 24.06 -18.67
CA ARG A 549 -28.23 25.07 -19.62
C ARG A 549 -27.39 24.45 -20.72
N GLN A 550 -27.44 25.07 -21.89
CA GLN A 550 -26.59 24.70 -23.00
C GLN A 550 -25.14 25.05 -22.68
N VAL A 551 -24.23 24.08 -22.82
CA VAL A 551 -22.78 24.28 -22.76
C VAL A 551 -22.30 24.80 -24.11
N ARG A 552 -21.75 26.02 -24.14
CA ARG A 552 -21.22 26.66 -25.34
C ARG A 552 -20.03 27.57 -24.99
N PHE A 553 -18.92 27.39 -25.69
CA PHE A 553 -17.62 28.00 -25.38
C PHE A 553 -17.18 29.15 -26.29
#